data_AF-A0A257YAS2-F1
#
_entry.id   AF-A0A257YAS2-F1
#
_cell.length_a   1.000
_cell.length_b   1.000
_cell.length_c   1.000
_cell.angle_alpha   90.00
_cell.angle_beta   90.00
_cell.angle_gamma   90.00
#
_symmetry.space_group_name_H-M   'P 1'
#
loop_
_entity.id
_entity.type
_entity.pdbx_description
1 polymer ?
#
loop_
_entity_poly.entity_id
_entity_poly.type
_entity_poly.pdbx_seq_one_letter_code
_entity_poly.pdbx_strand_id
1 'polypeptide(L)'
;MIYPTPIWYHRLRQVALKVFWNRDIFIHELQLEPWGPVDTKHLSVEEQNKSMSTEQVGKSLSFARMIGNDHIYTWGGEWWYWRKVHGDPTIWDTVKQEFNEQEQKALYF
;
A
#
# COMPACT_ATOMS: atom_id res chain seq x y z
N MET A 1 -4.85 1.81 13.21
CA MET A 1 -5.56 0.53 13.01
C MET A 1 -4.53 -0.57 13.14
N ILE A 2 -4.60 -1.39 14.19
CA ILE A 2 -3.72 -2.57 14.37
C ILE A 2 -4.30 -3.65 13.45
N TYR A 3 -3.54 -4.04 12.42
CA TYR A 3 -3.97 -5.10 11.51
C TYR A 3 -4.00 -6.42 12.31
N PRO A 4 -5.13 -7.15 12.36
CA PRO A 4 -5.36 -8.15 13.42
C PRO A 4 -4.57 -9.45 13.22
N THR A 5 -3.84 -9.61 12.12
CA THR A 5 -3.07 -10.82 11.82
C THR A 5 -1.57 -10.54 11.87
N PRO A 6 -0.81 -11.24 12.71
CA PRO A 6 0.62 -11.02 12.85
C PRO A 6 1.37 -11.45 11.58
N ILE A 7 2.49 -10.78 11.27
CA ILE A 7 3.27 -11.02 10.04
C ILE A 7 3.70 -12.48 9.87
N TRP A 8 4.04 -13.17 10.98
CA TRP A 8 4.43 -14.57 10.95
C TRP A 8 3.33 -15.47 10.35
N TYR A 9 2.05 -15.13 10.55
CA TYR A 9 0.94 -15.91 10.02
C TYR A 9 0.95 -15.91 8.49
N HIS A 10 1.15 -14.74 7.88
CA HIS A 10 1.22 -14.60 6.43
C HIS A 10 2.46 -15.28 5.84
N ARG A 11 3.61 -15.16 6.52
CA ARG A 11 4.85 -15.85 6.11
C ARG A 11 4.70 -17.37 6.14
N LEU A 12 4.12 -17.92 7.21
CA LEU A 12 3.87 -19.36 7.29
C LEU A 12 2.92 -19.83 6.20
N ARG A 13 1.87 -19.07 5.91
CA ARG A 13 0.93 -19.36 4.83
C ARG A 13 1.61 -19.33 3.45
N GLN A 14 2.48 -18.36 3.20
CA GLN A 14 3.29 -18.29 1.98
C GLN A 14 4.17 -19.54 1.82
N VAL A 15 4.89 -19.93 2.86
CA VAL A 15 5.75 -21.12 2.84
C VAL A 15 4.92 -22.38 2.59
N ALA A 16 3.79 -22.54 3.28
CA ALA A 16 2.92 -23.69 3.06
C ALA A 16 2.40 -23.76 1.62
N LEU A 17 1.96 -22.64 1.05
CA LEU A 17 1.50 -22.59 -0.35
C LEU A 17 2.60 -22.94 -1.35
N LYS A 18 3.83 -22.47 -1.10
CA LYS A 18 4.99 -22.81 -1.92
C LYS A 18 5.37 -24.28 -1.80
N VAL A 19 5.38 -24.84 -0.59
CA VAL A 19 5.80 -26.23 -0.34
C VAL A 19 4.78 -27.24 -0.87
N PHE A 20 3.49 -27.02 -0.62
CA PHE A 20 2.45 -28.01 -0.96
C PHE A 20 1.90 -27.85 -2.39
N TRP A 21 1.92 -26.64 -2.96
CA TRP A 21 1.34 -26.36 -4.27
C TRP A 21 2.30 -25.72 -5.28
N ASN A 22 3.55 -25.43 -4.91
CA ASN A 22 4.52 -24.73 -5.75
C ASN A 22 3.98 -23.42 -6.35
N ARG A 23 3.18 -22.68 -5.57
CA ARG A 23 2.62 -21.40 -5.98
C ARG A 23 3.23 -20.26 -5.18
N ASP A 24 3.70 -19.26 -5.89
CA ASP A 24 4.03 -17.97 -5.29
C ASP A 24 2.75 -17.20 -5.00
N ILE A 25 2.75 -16.45 -3.92
CA ILE A 25 1.68 -15.50 -3.61
C ILE A 25 2.13 -14.11 -4.00
N PHE A 26 1.19 -13.19 -4.13
CA PHE A 26 1.43 -11.76 -4.31
C PHE A 26 0.24 -10.98 -3.76
N ILE A 27 0.43 -9.69 -3.50
CA ILE A 27 -0.66 -8.81 -3.09
C ILE A 27 -1.27 -8.20 -4.35
N HIS A 28 -2.48 -8.63 -4.70
CA HIS A 28 -3.18 -8.17 -5.90
C HIS A 28 -3.63 -6.71 -5.81
N GLU A 29 -4.08 -6.26 -4.63
CA GLU A 29 -4.56 -4.90 -4.40
C GLU A 29 -4.24 -4.46 -2.97
N LEU A 30 -3.16 -3.70 -2.81
CA LEU A 30 -2.86 -3.00 -1.57
C LEU A 30 -3.58 -1.66 -1.58
N GLN A 31 -4.58 -1.54 -0.72
CA GLN A 31 -5.40 -0.34 -0.61
C GLN A 31 -4.58 0.86 -0.13
N LEU A 32 -4.52 1.92 -0.95
CA LEU A 32 -3.87 3.20 -0.66
C LEU A 32 -4.75 4.39 -1.11
N GLU A 33 -6.07 4.20 -1.06
CA GLU A 33 -7.09 5.23 -1.31
C GLU A 33 -7.92 5.45 -0.02
N PRO A 34 -8.37 6.69 0.26
CA PRO A 34 -9.25 6.98 1.38
C PRO A 34 -10.61 6.29 1.27
N TRP A 35 -11.15 6.01 2.44
CA TRP A 35 -12.54 5.61 2.66
C TRP A 35 -13.23 6.63 3.56
N GLY A 36 -14.51 6.85 3.35
CA GLY A 36 -15.30 7.79 4.14
C GLY A 36 -16.80 7.52 4.06
N PRO A 37 -17.61 8.37 4.69
CA PRO A 37 -19.07 8.22 4.73
C PRO A 37 -19.75 8.49 3.37
N VAL A 38 -19.04 9.09 2.42
CA VAL A 38 -19.47 9.36 1.05
C VAL A 38 -18.33 9.03 0.07
N ASP A 39 -18.64 9.02 -1.23
CA ASP A 39 -17.64 8.82 -2.28
C ASP A 39 -16.42 9.74 -2.13
N THR A 40 -15.22 9.22 -2.42
CA THR A 40 -13.93 9.91 -2.28
C THR A 40 -13.92 11.33 -2.85
N LYS A 41 -14.54 11.52 -4.03
CA LYS A 41 -14.65 12.81 -4.74
C LYS A 41 -15.43 13.89 -3.98
N HIS A 42 -16.25 13.49 -3.01
CA HIS A 42 -17.09 14.38 -2.20
C HIS A 42 -16.53 14.59 -0.78
N LEU A 43 -15.47 13.87 -0.41
CA LEU A 43 -14.78 14.05 0.86
C LEU A 43 -13.86 15.27 0.80
N SER A 44 -13.83 16.06 1.88
CA SER A 44 -12.79 17.07 2.04
C SER A 44 -11.42 16.39 2.21
N VAL A 45 -10.33 17.13 1.95
CA VAL A 45 -8.98 16.61 2.13
C VAL A 45 -8.74 16.13 3.56
N GLU A 46 -9.25 16.86 4.55
CA GLU A 46 -9.16 16.48 5.96
C GLU A 46 -9.87 15.15 6.23
N GLU A 47 -11.06 14.95 5.65
CA GLU A 47 -11.81 13.69 5.81
C GLU A 47 -11.10 12.52 5.12
N GLN A 48 -10.58 12.73 3.91
CA GLN A 48 -9.76 11.72 3.20
C GLN A 48 -8.55 11.30 4.04
N ASN A 49 -7.85 12.27 4.62
CA ASN A 49 -6.63 12.04 5.39
C ASN A 49 -6.89 11.27 6.70
N LYS A 50 -8.13 11.17 7.20
CA LYS A 50 -8.45 10.35 8.38
C LYS A 50 -8.26 8.87 8.12
N SER A 51 -8.60 8.40 6.93
CA SER A 51 -8.46 6.99 6.53
C SER A 51 -7.18 6.73 5.73
N MET A 52 -6.72 7.71 4.94
CA MET A 52 -5.53 7.56 4.10
C MET A 52 -4.69 8.85 4.05
N SER A 53 -3.92 9.10 5.12
CA SER A 53 -2.83 10.08 5.12
C SER A 53 -1.52 9.49 4.58
N THR A 54 -0.50 10.33 4.37
CA THR A 54 0.87 9.88 4.03
C THR A 54 1.44 8.90 5.07
N GLU A 55 1.13 9.10 6.34
CA GLU A 55 1.50 8.17 7.42
C GLU A 55 0.83 6.80 7.25
N GLN A 56 -0.46 6.78 6.87
CA GLN A 56 -1.19 5.54 6.62
C GLN A 56 -0.67 4.83 5.37
N VAL A 57 -0.31 5.57 4.32
CA VAL A 57 0.36 5.02 3.13
C VAL A 57 1.66 4.30 3.53
N GLY A 58 2.53 4.98 4.29
CA GLY A 58 3.80 4.42 4.76
C GLY A 58 3.61 3.16 5.62
N LYS A 59 2.61 3.16 6.52
CA LYS A 59 2.28 1.97 7.33
C LYS A 59 1.76 0.80 6.48
N SER A 60 0.86 1.05 5.54
CA SER A 60 0.33 0.02 4.64
C SER A 60 1.43 -0.62 3.79
N LEU A 61 2.31 0.20 3.20
CA LEU A 61 3.44 -0.28 2.40
C LEU A 61 4.46 -1.04 3.26
N SER A 62 4.81 -0.52 4.43
CA SER A 62 5.74 -1.17 5.35
C SER A 62 5.22 -2.54 5.79
N PHE A 63 3.93 -2.62 6.16
CA PHE A 63 3.30 -3.88 6.53
C PHE A 63 3.32 -4.90 5.37
N ALA A 64 2.94 -4.46 4.17
CA ALA A 64 2.95 -5.31 2.98
C ALA A 64 4.35 -5.86 2.67
N ARG A 65 5.39 -5.03 2.76
CA ARG A 65 6.79 -5.44 2.58
C ARG A 65 7.26 -6.41 3.66
N MET A 66 6.85 -6.21 4.91
CA MET A 66 7.22 -7.12 6.00
C MET A 66 6.65 -8.53 5.82
N ILE A 67 5.58 -8.71 5.07
CA ILE A 67 5.07 -10.05 4.72
C ILE A 67 6.13 -10.83 3.91
N GLY A 68 7.04 -10.16 3.20
CA GLY A 68 8.14 -10.77 2.46
C GLY A 68 7.72 -11.21 1.06
N ASN A 69 6.92 -10.36 0.40
CA ASN A 69 6.46 -10.57 -0.96
C ASN A 69 6.99 -9.46 -1.87
N ASP A 70 7.64 -9.85 -2.95
CA ASP A 70 8.27 -8.91 -3.89
C ASP A 70 7.25 -8.31 -4.88
N HIS A 71 6.06 -8.92 -4.99
CA HIS A 71 5.01 -8.50 -5.90
C HIS A 71 3.82 -7.91 -5.13
N ILE A 72 3.78 -6.57 -5.10
CA ILE A 72 2.71 -5.80 -4.45
C ILE A 72 2.13 -4.85 -5.48
N TYR A 73 0.88 -5.09 -5.88
CA TYR A 73 0.13 -4.18 -6.73
C TYR A 73 -0.72 -3.27 -5.84
N THR A 74 -0.58 -1.96 -6.02
CA THR A 74 -1.25 -0.95 -5.19
C THR A 74 -2.51 -0.40 -5.88
N TRP A 75 -3.54 -0.11 -5.09
CA TRP A 75 -4.77 0.54 -5.53
C TRP A 75 -4.86 1.98 -5.02
N GLY A 76 -5.21 2.92 -5.90
CA GLY A 76 -5.39 4.33 -5.55
C GLY A 76 -4.74 5.36 -6.49
N GLY A 77 -4.10 4.91 -7.58
CA GLY A 77 -3.37 5.78 -8.52
C GLY A 77 -4.19 6.96 -9.06
N GLU A 78 -5.48 6.74 -9.34
CA GLU A 78 -6.40 7.79 -9.79
C GLU A 78 -6.57 8.89 -8.73
N TRP A 79 -6.73 8.51 -7.47
CA TRP A 79 -6.88 9.45 -6.36
C TRP A 79 -5.59 10.21 -6.07
N TRP A 80 -4.42 9.56 -6.12
CA TRP A 80 -3.13 10.24 -5.94
C TRP A 80 -2.93 11.32 -7.01
N TYR A 81 -3.24 10.99 -8.26
CA TYR A 81 -3.16 11.93 -9.37
C TYR A 81 -4.19 13.05 -9.24
N TRP A 82 -5.42 12.72 -8.82
CA TRP A 82 -6.47 13.70 -8.57
C TRP A 82 -6.04 14.73 -7.50
N ARG A 83 -5.47 14.29 -6.37
CA ARG A 83 -4.94 15.18 -5.32
C ARG A 83 -3.86 16.11 -5.87
N LYS A 84 -2.92 15.57 -6.66
CA LYS A 84 -1.86 16.34 -7.31
C LYS A 84 -2.38 17.46 -8.21
N VAL A 85 -3.33 17.16 -9.09
CA VAL A 85 -3.86 18.19 -10.02
C VAL A 85 -4.79 19.21 -9.34
N HIS A 86 -5.28 18.90 -8.12
CA HIS A 86 -6.07 19.81 -7.30
C HIS A 86 -5.23 20.58 -6.26
N GLY A 87 -3.90 20.63 -6.43
CA GLY A 87 -3.02 21.49 -5.64
C GLY A 87 -2.41 20.84 -4.40
N ASP A 88 -2.61 19.54 -4.18
CA ASP A 88 -2.00 18.80 -3.07
C ASP A 88 -1.29 17.53 -3.58
N PRO A 89 -0.02 17.62 -4.01
CA PRO A 89 0.74 16.48 -4.52
C PRO A 89 1.28 15.56 -3.42
N THR A 90 1.02 15.83 -2.13
CA THR A 90 1.71 15.16 -1.00
C THR A 90 1.63 13.64 -1.06
N ILE A 91 0.46 13.08 -1.35
CA ILE A 91 0.27 11.63 -1.47
C ILE A 91 1.01 11.07 -2.69
N TRP A 92 0.89 11.74 -3.84
CA TRP A 92 1.57 11.34 -5.07
C TRP A 92 3.08 11.26 -4.88
N ASP A 93 3.67 12.30 -4.28
CA ASP A 93 5.10 12.38 -4.03
C ASP A 93 5.54 11.33 -3.01
N THR A 94 4.74 11.09 -1.96
CA THR A 94 5.00 10.03 -0.97
C THR A 94 5.04 8.66 -1.63
N VAL A 95 4.03 8.30 -2.42
CA VAL A 95 3.99 6.97 -3.09
C VAL A 95 5.12 6.84 -4.11
N LYS A 96 5.40 7.90 -4.87
CA LYS A 96 6.50 7.90 -5.84
C LYS A 96 7.86 7.69 -5.15
N GLN A 97 8.11 8.38 -4.04
CA GLN A 97 9.33 8.19 -3.25
C GLN A 97 9.44 6.74 -2.77
N GLU A 98 8.37 6.20 -2.20
CA GLU A 98 8.31 4.83 -1.71
C GLU A 98 8.62 3.79 -2.81
N PHE A 99 8.19 4.03 -4.04
CA PHE A 99 8.47 3.12 -5.17
C PHE A 99 9.92 3.24 -5.65
N ASN A 100 10.43 4.46 -5.79
CA ASN A 100 11.83 4.69 -6.18
C ASN A 100 12.80 4.07 -5.18
N GLU A 101 12.52 4.18 -3.88
CA GLU A 101 13.36 3.57 -2.83
C GLU A 101 13.36 2.04 -2.91
N GLN A 102 12.25 1.40 -3.31
CA GLN A 102 12.21 -0.04 -3.52
C GLN A 102 12.99 -0.45 -4.77
N GLU A 103 12.85 0.27 -5.88
CA GLU A 103 13.60 0.00 -7.10
C GLU A 103 15.11 0.11 -6.87
N GLN A 104 15.56 1.15 -6.16
CA GLN A 104 16.97 1.29 -5.78
C GLN A 104 17.44 0.10 -4.94
N LYS A 105 16.68 -0.30 -3.91
CA LYS A 105 17.04 -1.48 -3.10
C LYS A 105 17.15 -2.74 -3.96
N ALA A 106 16.23 -2.97 -4.89
CA ALA A 106 16.26 -4.13 -5.78
C ALA A 106 17.47 -4.16 -6.73
N LEU A 107 18.07 -3.02 -7.07
CA LEU A 107 19.24 -2.93 -7.94
C LEU A 107 20.58 -3.21 -7.22
N TYR A 108 20.63 -3.06 -5.90
CA TYR A 108 21.86 -3.23 -5.10
C TYR A 108 21.98 -4.61 -4.43
N PHE A 109 21.03 -5.52 -4.67
CA PHE A 109 21.04 -6.92 -4.22
C PHE A 109 20.90 -7.87 -5.41
#